data_AF-A0AB39QEA3-F1
#
_entry.id   AF-A0AB39QEA3-F1
#
_cell.length_a   1.000
_cell.length_b   1.000
_cell.length_c   1.000
_cell.angle_alpha   90.00
_cell.angle_beta   90.00
_cell.angle_gamma   90.00
#
_symmetry.space_group_name_H-M   'P 1'
#
loop_
_entity.id
_entity.type
_entity.pdbx_description
1 polymer ?
#
loop_
_entity_poly.entity_id
_entity_poly.type
_entity_poly.pdbx_seq_one_letter_code
_entity_poly.pdbx_strand_id
1 'polypeptide(L)'
;MAESEAPAGRLADPAVEARLARLDELLEGLEAAPGPITRSAVESVRLLTEVYGEALARVMDLADGQLAERLADDELLGHLLVLHNVHPEPVERRAARAVERLRPAVRERGGDVEWAGVEGEVGQLRLTAGGGCGSGCGSGSADVTAVVREAVLAVAPELTAVEPVRTDAEPVRAAAPAFVPLTTLTRRGAR
;
A
#
# COMPACT_ATOMS: atom_id res chain seq x y z
N MET A 1 -4.66 -19.91 24.47
CA MET A 1 -4.91 -18.51 24.04
C MET A 1 -4.89 -17.69 25.31
N ALA A 2 -3.75 -17.08 25.61
CA ALA A 2 -3.58 -16.27 26.80
C ALA A 2 -3.97 -14.84 26.42
N GLU A 3 -5.11 -14.37 26.94
CA GLU A 3 -5.39 -12.94 27.00
C GLU A 3 -4.29 -12.31 27.85
N SER A 4 -3.39 -11.58 27.20
CA SER A 4 -2.39 -10.75 27.86
C SER A 4 -3.15 -9.61 28.53
N GLU A 5 -3.44 -9.76 29.82
CA GLU A 5 -4.04 -8.72 30.65
C GLU A 5 -3.12 -7.49 30.66
N ALA A 6 -3.46 -6.48 29.84
CA ALA A 6 -2.68 -5.26 29.72
C ALA A 6 -2.63 -4.54 31.08
N PRO A 7 -1.47 -4.00 31.51
CA PRO A 7 -1.36 -3.31 32.79
C PRO A 7 -2.36 -2.14 32.86
N ALA A 8 -3.01 -1.98 34.02
CA ALA A 8 -4.11 -1.05 34.28
C ALA A 8 -3.78 0.38 33.80
N GLY A 9 -4.23 0.74 32.60
CA GLY A 9 -4.00 2.04 31.97
C GLY A 9 -3.65 1.98 30.48
N ARG A 10 -3.25 0.82 29.94
CA ARG A 10 -3.02 0.66 28.49
C ARG A 10 -4.29 0.23 27.77
N LEU A 11 -4.54 0.83 26.60
CA LEU A 11 -5.61 0.40 25.70
C LEU A 11 -5.15 -0.83 24.93
N ALA A 12 -6.04 -1.82 24.79
CA ALA A 12 -5.87 -2.89 23.82
C ALA A 12 -6.22 -2.39 22.41
N ASP A 13 -5.76 -3.06 21.37
CA ASP A 13 -5.91 -2.63 19.97
C ASP A 13 -7.37 -2.31 19.59
N PRO A 14 -8.38 -3.15 19.93
CA PRO A 14 -9.78 -2.82 19.62
C PRO A 14 -10.28 -1.54 20.31
N ALA A 15 -9.73 -1.22 21.49
CA ALA A 15 -10.08 0.01 22.18
C ALA A 15 -9.40 1.23 21.53
N VAL A 16 -8.21 1.07 20.97
CA VAL A 16 -7.53 2.11 20.17
C VAL A 16 -8.34 2.39 18.89
N GLU A 17 -8.69 1.34 18.14
CA GLU A 17 -9.52 1.45 16.93
C GLU A 17 -10.84 2.19 17.21
N ALA A 18 -11.54 1.83 18.29
CA ALA A 18 -12.77 2.51 18.69
C ALA A 18 -12.55 4.00 19.03
N ARG A 19 -11.36 4.39 19.52
CA ARG A 19 -11.05 5.81 19.75
C ARG A 19 -10.66 6.54 18.48
N LEU A 20 -10.01 5.89 17.53
CA LEU A 20 -9.73 6.46 16.22
C LEU A 20 -11.03 6.72 15.46
N ALA A 21 -11.93 5.74 15.38
CA ALA A 21 -13.23 5.91 14.76
C ALA A 21 -14.04 7.06 15.40
N ARG A 22 -14.00 7.17 16.73
CA ARG A 22 -14.66 8.28 17.44
C ARG A 22 -13.98 9.63 17.18
N LEU A 23 -12.65 9.64 17.06
CA LEU A 23 -11.91 10.86 16.73
C LEU A 23 -12.30 11.36 15.33
N ASP A 24 -12.41 10.46 14.35
CA ASP A 24 -12.82 10.79 12.98
C ASP A 24 -14.22 11.43 12.97
N GLU A 25 -15.20 10.82 13.64
CA GLU A 25 -16.56 11.39 13.77
C GLU A 25 -16.55 12.80 14.38
N LEU A 26 -15.69 13.04 15.38
CA LEU A 26 -15.59 14.34 16.05
C LEU A 26 -14.91 15.38 15.15
N LEU A 27 -13.88 14.98 14.40
CA LEU A 27 -13.19 15.85 13.46
C LEU A 27 -14.10 16.25 12.29
N GLU A 28 -14.83 15.30 11.71
CA GLU A 28 -15.85 15.58 10.68
C GLU A 28 -16.91 16.57 11.20
N GLY A 29 -17.37 16.38 12.44
CA GLY A 29 -18.31 17.29 13.10
C GLY A 29 -17.75 18.70 13.29
N LEU A 30 -16.45 18.83 13.59
CA LEU A 30 -15.78 20.13 13.68
C LEU A 30 -15.66 20.79 12.32
N GLU A 31 -15.28 20.07 11.27
CA GLU A 31 -15.15 20.61 9.91
C GLU A 31 -16.48 21.16 9.37
N ALA A 32 -17.60 20.51 9.70
CA ALA A 32 -18.93 20.94 9.28
C ALA A 32 -19.44 22.21 9.99
N ALA A 33 -18.84 22.60 11.13
CA ALA A 33 -19.35 23.66 12.00
C ALA A 33 -18.47 24.93 11.99
N PRO A 34 -18.85 26.01 11.29
CA PRO A 34 -18.05 27.23 11.27
C PRO A 34 -18.18 28.02 12.59
N GLY A 35 -17.06 28.50 13.13
CA GLY A 35 -17.09 29.41 14.29
C GLY A 35 -15.71 29.64 14.93
N PRO A 36 -15.55 30.69 15.76
CA PRO A 36 -14.30 30.93 16.50
C PRO A 36 -13.90 29.76 17.40
N ILE A 37 -14.86 29.14 18.08
CA ILE A 37 -14.62 28.00 18.97
C ILE A 37 -14.10 26.79 18.18
N THR A 38 -14.74 26.45 17.06
CA THR A 38 -14.29 25.36 16.17
C THR A 38 -12.87 25.60 15.69
N ARG A 39 -12.55 26.82 15.23
CA ARG A 39 -11.19 27.15 14.79
C ARG A 39 -10.16 26.94 15.90
N SER A 40 -10.44 27.40 17.11
CA SER A 40 -9.56 27.18 18.26
C SER A 40 -9.45 25.70 18.64
N ALA A 41 -10.52 24.91 18.51
CA ALA A 41 -10.47 23.46 18.74
C ALA A 41 -9.58 22.74 17.71
N VAL A 42 -9.75 23.03 16.41
CA VAL A 42 -8.91 22.48 15.34
C VAL A 42 -7.45 22.90 15.50
N GLU A 43 -7.19 24.17 15.82
CA GLU A 43 -5.85 24.67 16.10
C GLU A 43 -5.22 23.97 17.31
N SER A 44 -6.00 23.69 18.36
CA SER A 44 -5.51 22.95 19.53
C SER A 44 -5.10 21.51 19.18
N VAL A 45 -5.90 20.82 18.37
CA VAL A 45 -5.57 19.46 17.90
C VAL A 45 -4.30 19.50 17.05
N ARG A 46 -4.21 20.45 16.12
CA ARG A 46 -3.02 20.63 15.27
C ARG A 46 -1.75 20.89 16.09
N LEU A 47 -1.79 21.81 17.05
CA LEU A 47 -0.64 22.09 17.91
C LEU A 47 -0.25 20.87 18.74
N LEU A 48 -1.24 20.10 19.21
CA LEU A 48 -0.98 18.88 19.94
C LEU A 48 -0.29 17.82 19.07
N THR A 49 -0.77 17.61 17.84
CA THR A 49 -0.15 16.66 16.90
C THR A 49 1.24 17.10 16.48
N GLU A 50 1.49 18.40 16.30
CA GLU A 50 2.84 18.94 16.04
C GLU A 50 3.80 18.65 17.21
N VAL A 51 3.37 18.87 18.46
CA VAL A 51 4.19 18.60 19.66
C VAL A 51 4.48 17.10 19.82
N TYR A 52 3.49 16.24 19.58
CA TYR A 52 3.70 14.79 19.65
C TYR A 52 4.58 14.26 18.51
N GLY A 53 4.46 14.83 17.31
CA GLY A 53 5.36 14.54 16.20
C GLY A 53 6.82 14.84 16.53
N GLU A 54 7.09 16.02 17.10
CA GLU A 54 8.43 16.39 17.58
C GLU A 54 8.94 15.44 18.68
N ALA A 55 8.07 15.02 19.61
CA ALA A 55 8.45 14.06 20.64
C ALA A 55 8.82 12.69 20.03
N LEU A 56 8.07 12.22 19.03
CA LEU A 56 8.37 10.99 18.30
C LEU A 56 9.67 11.11 17.50
N ALA A 57 9.91 12.26 16.84
CA ALA A 57 11.16 12.52 16.14
C ALA A 57 12.37 12.36 17.06
N ARG A 58 12.31 12.94 18.26
CA ARG A 58 13.38 12.81 19.27
C ARG A 58 13.57 11.38 19.77
N VAL A 59 12.49 10.61 19.90
CA VAL A 59 12.60 9.18 20.24
C VAL A 59 13.35 8.45 19.12
N MET A 60 13.06 8.75 17.86
CA MET A 60 13.74 8.15 16.70
C MET A 60 15.20 8.57 16.60
N ASP A 61 15.54 9.83 16.86
CA ASP A 61 16.92 10.33 16.88
C ASP A 61 17.78 9.63 17.95
N LEU A 62 17.16 9.21 19.06
CA LEU A 62 17.83 8.50 20.16
C LEU A 62 17.81 6.97 19.99
N ALA A 63 17.01 6.45 19.05
CA ALA A 63 16.91 5.03 18.81
C ALA A 63 18.11 4.50 18.04
N ASP A 64 18.62 3.34 18.44
CA ASP A 64 19.50 2.56 17.57
C ASP A 64 18.71 1.89 16.45
N GLY A 65 19.40 1.34 15.45
CA GLY A 65 18.75 0.70 14.31
C GLY A 65 17.79 -0.43 14.71
N GLN A 66 18.12 -1.21 15.73
CA GLN A 66 17.28 -2.33 16.18
C GLN A 66 16.02 -1.84 16.90
N LEU A 67 16.09 -0.76 17.68
CA LEU A 67 14.92 -0.14 18.28
C LEU A 67 14.06 0.53 17.22
N ALA A 68 14.65 1.27 16.28
CA ALA A 68 13.94 1.92 15.19
C ALA A 68 13.15 0.90 14.34
N GLU A 69 13.75 -0.24 14.00
CA GLU A 69 13.08 -1.35 13.31
C GLU A 69 11.90 -1.90 14.12
N ARG A 70 12.08 -2.15 15.42
CA ARG A 70 10.99 -2.65 16.28
C ARG A 70 9.83 -1.66 16.41
N LEU A 71 10.12 -0.35 16.47
CA LEU A 71 9.10 0.70 16.52
C LEU A 71 8.36 0.79 15.18
N ALA A 72 9.04 0.64 14.05
CA ALA A 72 8.42 0.61 12.72
C ALA A 72 7.63 -0.69 12.44
N ASP A 73 7.97 -1.78 13.13
CA ASP A 73 7.27 -3.07 13.03
C ASP A 73 5.98 -3.14 13.85
N ASP A 74 5.85 -2.30 14.87
CA ASP A 74 4.59 -2.13 15.59
C ASP A 74 3.59 -1.35 14.73
N GLU A 75 2.39 -1.90 14.56
CA GLU A 75 1.41 -1.36 13.61
C GLU A 75 0.96 0.05 13.98
N LEU A 76 0.63 0.30 15.25
CA LEU A 76 0.17 1.62 15.68
C LEU A 76 1.31 2.64 15.57
N LEU A 77 2.50 2.27 16.05
CA LEU A 77 3.65 3.18 16.01
C LEU A 77 4.10 3.44 14.57
N GLY A 78 4.12 2.43 13.71
CA GLY A 78 4.41 2.59 12.28
C GLY A 78 3.50 3.64 11.63
N HIS A 79 2.18 3.55 11.84
CA HIS A 79 1.23 4.55 11.33
C HIS A 79 1.47 5.95 11.90
N LEU A 80 1.77 6.08 13.20
CA LEU A 80 2.08 7.38 13.80
C LEU A 80 3.39 7.97 13.25
N LEU A 81 4.42 7.15 13.06
CA LEU A 81 5.69 7.58 12.48
C LEU A 81 5.50 8.09 11.05
N VAL A 82 4.64 7.42 10.26
CA VAL A 82 4.25 7.87 8.92
C VAL A 82 3.46 9.18 8.98
N LEU A 83 2.44 9.27 9.84
CA LEU A 83 1.63 10.48 10.03
C LEU A 83 2.48 11.72 10.34
N HIS A 84 3.56 11.52 11.10
CA HIS A 84 4.48 12.58 11.51
C HIS A 84 5.73 12.73 10.61
N ASN A 85 5.81 12.02 9.48
CA ASN A 85 6.95 12.05 8.55
C ASN A 85 8.31 11.72 9.19
N VAL A 86 8.33 10.83 10.18
CA VAL A 86 9.53 10.42 10.94
C VAL A 86 9.79 8.91 10.83
N HIS A 87 9.13 8.23 9.89
CA HIS A 87 9.33 6.81 9.66
C HIS A 87 10.75 6.54 9.12
N PRO A 88 11.49 5.55 9.66
CA PRO A 88 12.88 5.30 9.27
C PRO A 88 13.02 4.71 7.86
N GLU A 89 12.00 3.99 7.40
CA GLU A 89 11.97 3.45 6.04
C GLU A 89 11.35 4.43 5.02
N PRO A 90 11.96 4.56 3.82
CA PRO A 90 11.38 5.35 2.75
C PRO A 90 10.08 4.74 2.23
N VAL A 91 9.27 5.56 1.55
CA VAL A 91 7.93 5.20 1.06
C VAL A 91 7.95 3.94 0.18
N GLU A 92 8.95 3.78 -0.67
CA GLU A 92 9.09 2.63 -1.57
C GLU A 92 9.27 1.32 -0.81
N ARG A 93 10.04 1.35 0.29
CA ARG A 93 10.28 0.15 1.11
C ARG A 93 9.07 -0.19 1.94
N ARG A 94 8.38 0.80 2.51
CA ARG A 94 7.11 0.60 3.24
C ARG A 94 6.06 -0.04 2.34
N ALA A 95 5.85 0.53 1.15
CA ALA A 95 4.90 0.03 0.18
C ALA A 95 5.24 -1.40 -0.28
N ALA A 96 6.51 -1.66 -0.62
CA ALA A 96 6.97 -3.00 -0.99
C ALA A 96 6.70 -4.04 0.11
N ARG A 97 6.96 -3.66 1.38
CA ARG A 97 6.73 -4.53 2.53
C ARG A 97 5.25 -4.83 2.74
N ALA A 98 4.36 -3.84 2.59
CA ALA A 98 2.92 -4.07 2.67
C ALA A 98 2.44 -5.06 1.60
N VAL A 99 2.92 -4.94 0.37
CA VAL A 99 2.63 -5.88 -0.71
C VAL A 99 3.10 -7.29 -0.37
N GLU A 100 4.34 -7.45 0.13
CA GLU A 100 4.88 -8.76 0.49
C GLU A 100 4.08 -9.43 1.62
N ARG A 101 3.58 -8.65 2.60
CA ARG A 101 2.70 -9.19 3.67
C ARG A 101 1.36 -9.73 3.12
N LEU A 102 0.83 -9.13 2.07
CA LEU A 102 -0.43 -9.57 1.44
C LEU A 102 -0.24 -10.73 0.46
N ARG A 103 0.98 -10.94 -0.03
CA ARG A 103 1.31 -11.94 -1.04
C ARG A 103 0.83 -13.36 -0.71
N PRO A 104 0.96 -13.88 0.53
CA PRO A 104 0.41 -15.20 0.90
C PRO A 104 -1.11 -15.28 0.70
N ALA A 105 -1.86 -14.27 1.14
CA ALA A 105 -3.31 -14.21 1.01
C ALA A 105 -3.76 -14.10 -0.47
N VAL A 106 -2.99 -13.41 -1.31
CA VAL A 106 -3.23 -13.34 -2.76
C VAL A 106 -2.97 -14.68 -3.44
N ARG A 107 -1.92 -15.40 -3.03
CA ARG A 107 -1.57 -16.74 -3.54
C ARG A 107 -2.60 -17.80 -3.19
N GLU A 108 -3.20 -17.74 -2.01
CA GLU A 108 -4.31 -18.62 -1.63
C GLU A 108 -5.52 -18.48 -2.57
N ARG A 109 -5.71 -17.28 -3.15
CA ARG A 109 -6.75 -16.99 -4.15
C ARG A 109 -6.30 -17.28 -5.59
N GLY A 110 -5.12 -17.88 -5.76
CA GLY A 110 -4.57 -18.24 -7.05
C GLY A 110 -3.92 -17.08 -7.81
N GLY A 111 -3.61 -15.96 -7.17
CA GLY A 111 -2.87 -14.85 -7.78
C GLY A 111 -1.43 -14.73 -7.29
N ASP A 112 -0.67 -13.78 -7.82
CA ASP A 112 0.54 -13.26 -7.20
C ASP A 112 0.55 -11.73 -7.34
N VAL A 113 1.15 -11.05 -6.37
CA VAL A 113 1.32 -9.60 -6.37
C VAL A 113 2.76 -9.26 -6.04
N GLU A 114 3.33 -8.32 -6.80
CA GLU A 114 4.69 -7.84 -6.61
C GLU A 114 4.72 -6.32 -6.72
N TRP A 115 5.54 -5.68 -5.90
CA TRP A 115 5.78 -4.24 -6.00
C TRP A 115 6.71 -3.96 -7.19
N ALA A 116 6.26 -3.12 -8.11
CA ALA A 116 7.00 -2.76 -9.32
C ALA A 116 7.77 -1.43 -9.20
N GLY A 117 7.56 -0.68 -8.12
CA GLY A 117 8.25 0.57 -7.84
C GLY A 117 7.29 1.76 -7.70
N VAL A 118 7.85 2.97 -7.70
CA VAL A 118 7.11 4.23 -7.68
C VAL A 118 7.50 5.04 -8.92
N GLU A 119 6.52 5.61 -9.60
CA GLU A 119 6.71 6.60 -10.66
C GLU A 119 6.05 7.91 -10.26
N GLY A 120 6.86 8.92 -9.95
CA GLY A 120 6.38 10.16 -9.36
C GLY A 120 5.75 9.91 -7.98
N GLU A 121 4.45 10.13 -7.86
CA GLU A 121 3.67 9.88 -6.64
C GLU A 121 2.74 8.66 -6.79
N VAL A 122 2.91 7.86 -7.85
CA VAL A 122 2.07 6.70 -8.14
C VAL A 122 2.85 5.41 -7.90
N GLY A 123 2.35 4.58 -6.99
CA GLY A 123 2.85 3.24 -6.75
C GLY A 123 2.47 2.27 -7.87
N GLN A 124 3.38 1.40 -8.27
CA GLN A 124 3.16 0.42 -9.32
C GLN A 124 3.13 -1.00 -8.75
N LEU A 125 2.12 -1.77 -9.16
CA LEU A 125 1.96 -3.17 -8.78
C LEU A 125 1.99 -4.07 -10.00
N ARG A 126 2.65 -5.21 -9.91
CA ARG A 126 2.50 -6.30 -10.87
C ARG A 126 1.57 -7.34 -10.29
N LEU A 127 0.45 -7.57 -10.97
CA LEU A 127 -0.52 -8.60 -10.61
C LEU A 127 -0.46 -9.74 -11.62
N THR A 128 -0.34 -10.95 -11.12
CA THR A 128 -0.36 -12.16 -11.92
C THR A 128 -1.58 -12.96 -11.49
N ALA A 129 -2.65 -12.94 -12.28
CA ALA A 129 -3.77 -13.85 -12.03
C ALA A 129 -3.35 -15.26 -12.46
N GLY A 130 -3.33 -16.22 -11.54
CA GLY A 130 -3.04 -17.61 -11.88
C GLY A 130 -4.15 -18.15 -12.78
N GLY A 131 -3.73 -18.74 -13.90
CA GLY A 131 -4.61 -19.39 -14.84
C GLY A 131 -5.37 -20.54 -14.19
N GLY A 132 -6.63 -20.28 -13.83
CA GLY A 132 -7.60 -21.26 -13.38
C GLY A 132 -8.92 -21.01 -14.08
N CYS A 133 -9.17 -21.81 -15.12
CA CYS A 133 -10.39 -22.03 -15.90
C CYS A 133 -11.09 -20.81 -16.56
N GLY A 134 -11.33 -20.96 -17.86
CA GLY A 134 -12.04 -20.00 -18.68
C GLY A 134 -13.46 -19.71 -18.20
N SER A 135 -13.96 -18.57 -18.66
CA SER A 135 -15.28 -17.95 -18.42
C SER A 135 -15.23 -16.80 -17.40
N GLY A 136 -15.24 -15.59 -17.94
CA GLY A 136 -15.63 -14.32 -17.32
C GLY A 136 -15.75 -14.26 -15.80
N CYS A 137 -14.71 -13.75 -15.15
CA CYS A 137 -14.78 -13.19 -13.80
C CYS A 137 -13.83 -11.99 -13.73
N GLY A 138 -14.32 -10.81 -14.13
CA GLY A 138 -13.62 -9.53 -13.91
C GLY A 138 -13.74 -9.04 -12.46
N SER A 139 -14.38 -9.80 -11.57
CA SER A 139 -14.69 -9.39 -10.20
C SER A 139 -13.58 -9.70 -9.20
N GLY A 140 -12.90 -10.86 -9.34
CA GLY A 140 -11.93 -11.31 -8.34
C GLY A 140 -10.59 -10.57 -8.35
N SER A 141 -10.11 -10.16 -9.53
CA SER A 141 -8.86 -9.40 -9.64
C SER A 141 -9.02 -7.93 -9.26
N ALA A 142 -10.18 -7.34 -9.53
CA ALA A 142 -10.52 -5.98 -9.12
C ALA A 142 -10.58 -5.83 -7.59
N ASP A 143 -11.15 -6.83 -6.91
CA ASP A 143 -11.26 -6.86 -5.44
C ASP A 143 -9.88 -6.98 -4.76
N VAL A 144 -9.01 -7.89 -5.26
CA VAL A 144 -7.63 -8.01 -4.78
C VAL A 144 -6.83 -6.72 -5.00
N THR A 145 -7.02 -6.07 -6.15
CA THR A 145 -6.34 -4.81 -6.45
C THR A 145 -6.75 -3.69 -5.48
N ALA A 146 -8.05 -3.59 -5.15
CA ALA A 146 -8.56 -2.60 -4.20
C ALA A 146 -7.97 -2.82 -2.81
N VAL A 147 -7.97 -4.06 -2.31
CA VAL A 147 -7.41 -4.41 -1.00
C VAL A 147 -5.91 -4.10 -0.92
N VAL A 148 -5.14 -4.47 -1.94
CA VAL A 148 -3.69 -4.16 -1.96
C VAL A 148 -3.46 -2.65 -2.04
N ARG A 149 -4.25 -1.94 -2.85
CA ARG A 149 -4.17 -0.47 -2.95
C ARG A 149 -4.43 0.18 -1.59
N GLU A 150 -5.51 -0.20 -0.91
CA GLU A 150 -5.86 0.34 0.41
C GLU A 150 -4.75 0.09 1.43
N ALA A 151 -4.23 -1.15 1.49
CA ALA A 151 -3.16 -1.49 2.41
C ALA A 151 -1.85 -0.74 2.12
N VAL A 152 -1.51 -0.53 0.85
CA VAL A 152 -0.33 0.26 0.47
C VAL A 152 -0.53 1.72 0.86
N LEU A 153 -1.67 2.33 0.54
CA LEU A 153 -1.93 3.73 0.86
C LEU A 153 -2.01 4.00 2.37
N ALA A 154 -2.44 3.02 3.16
CA ALA A 154 -2.44 3.12 4.62
C ALA A 154 -1.01 3.26 5.18
N VAL A 155 -0.04 2.55 4.60
CA VAL A 155 1.36 2.60 5.05
C VAL A 155 2.22 3.58 4.25
N ALA A 156 1.71 4.13 3.16
CA ALA A 156 2.39 5.05 2.23
C ALA A 156 1.43 6.16 1.74
N PRO A 157 0.89 7.00 2.65
CA PRO A 157 -0.05 8.06 2.31
C PRO A 157 0.55 9.18 1.45
N GLU A 158 1.87 9.22 1.30
CA GLU A 158 2.56 10.12 0.39
C GLU A 158 2.32 9.76 -1.09
N LEU A 159 1.84 8.54 -1.37
CA LEU A 159 1.43 8.13 -2.71
C LEU A 159 0.00 8.62 -2.99
N THR A 160 -0.21 9.21 -4.16
CA THR A 160 -1.54 9.68 -4.60
C THR A 160 -2.41 8.55 -5.15
N ALA A 161 -1.78 7.53 -5.72
CA ALA A 161 -2.46 6.36 -6.25
C ALA A 161 -1.55 5.13 -6.24
N VAL A 162 -2.18 3.96 -6.38
CA VAL A 162 -1.48 2.70 -6.65
C VAL A 162 -2.17 2.05 -7.83
N GLU A 163 -1.41 1.79 -8.89
CA GLU A 163 -1.93 1.28 -10.15
C GLU A 163 -1.23 -0.02 -10.58
N PRO A 164 -1.96 -0.94 -11.21
CA PRO A 164 -1.34 -2.12 -11.80
C PRO A 164 -0.57 -1.73 -13.05
N VAL A 165 0.66 -2.22 -13.16
CA VAL A 165 1.45 -2.18 -14.40
C VAL A 165 0.67 -2.95 -15.45
N ARG A 166 0.20 -2.24 -16.49
CA ARG A 166 -0.36 -2.89 -17.68
C ARG A 166 0.75 -3.70 -18.30
N THR A 167 0.67 -5.02 -18.15
CA THR A 167 1.54 -5.93 -18.87
C THR A 167 1.02 -6.00 -20.29
N ASP A 168 1.34 -5.01 -21.13
CA ASP A 168 1.28 -5.13 -22.59
C ASP A 168 2.43 -6.03 -23.11
N ALA A 169 2.97 -6.89 -22.24
CA ALA A 169 3.77 -8.02 -22.64
C ALA A 169 2.85 -9.25 -22.70
N GLU A 170 2.06 -9.33 -23.78
CA GLU A 170 2.12 -10.61 -24.49
C GLU A 170 3.61 -10.90 -24.68
N PRO A 171 4.10 -12.13 -24.44
CA PRO A 171 5.38 -12.47 -25.02
C PRO A 171 5.20 -12.18 -26.50
N VAL A 172 5.93 -11.17 -27.02
CA VAL A 172 6.31 -11.20 -28.41
C VAL A 172 7.11 -12.49 -28.50
N ARG A 173 6.41 -13.60 -28.75
CA ARG A 173 6.91 -14.67 -29.58
C ARG A 173 7.45 -13.88 -30.74
N ALA A 174 8.76 -13.70 -30.76
CA ALA A 174 9.44 -13.22 -31.94
C ALA A 174 8.90 -14.12 -33.04
N ALA A 175 7.98 -13.57 -33.84
CA ALA A 175 7.50 -14.26 -35.01
C ALA A 175 8.79 -14.50 -35.77
N ALA A 176 9.22 -15.77 -35.80
CA ALA A 176 10.38 -16.14 -36.57
C ALA A 176 10.18 -15.50 -37.95
N PRO A 177 11.14 -14.70 -38.44
CA PRO A 177 10.94 -14.04 -39.73
C PRO A 177 10.57 -15.12 -40.71
N ALA A 178 9.44 -14.94 -41.40
CA ALA A 178 8.95 -15.89 -42.38
C ALA A 178 10.03 -16.05 -43.45
N PHE A 179 10.86 -17.07 -43.27
CA PHE A 179 11.87 -17.47 -44.23
C PHE A 179 11.10 -18.09 -45.39
N VAL A 180 10.89 -17.30 -46.44
CA VAL A 180 10.38 -17.78 -47.71
C VAL A 180 11.59 -18.28 -48.51
N PRO A 181 11.84 -19.60 -48.59
CA PRO A 181 12.95 -20.10 -49.38
C PRO A 181 12.74 -19.74 -50.85
N LEU A 182 13.81 -19.25 -51.49
CA LEU A 182 13.85 -18.83 -52.90
C LEU A 182 13.44 -19.94 -53.88
N THR A 183 13.38 -21.19 -53.43
CA THR A 183 12.84 -22.34 -54.19
C THR A 183 11.35 -22.20 -54.50
N THR A 184 10.63 -21.30 -53.83
CA THR A 184 9.20 -21.02 -54.09
C THR A 184 8.97 -19.96 -55.17
N LEU A 185 10.01 -19.24 -55.64
CA LEU A 185 9.90 -18.16 -56.64
C LEU A 185 10.24 -18.58 -58.08
N THR A 186 10.67 -19.81 -58.35
CA THR A 186 11.10 -20.24 -59.72
C THR A 186 10.06 -21.02 -60.52
N ARG A 187 8.76 -20.84 -60.27
CA ARG A 187 7.72 -21.26 -61.23
C ARG A 187 6.82 -20.11 -61.62
N ARG A 188 7.33 -19.27 -62.52
CA ARG A 188 6.49 -18.53 -63.46
C ARG A 188 7.04 -18.70 -64.88
N GLY A 189 6.34 -19.55 -65.64
CA GLY A 189 6.20 -19.46 -67.10
C GLY A 189 7.12 -20.34 -67.95
N ALA A 190 6.59 -21.42 -68.52
CA ALA A 190 6.74 -21.73 -69.96
C ALA A 190 5.87 -22.95 -70.37
N ARG A 191 4.60 -22.69 -70.69
CA ARG A 191 3.89 -23.04 -71.95
C ARG A 191 2.39 -23.09 -71.71
#